data_AF-A0A835YSV3-F1
#
_entry.id   AF-A0A835YSV3-F1
#
_cell.length_a   1.000
_cell.length_b   1.000
_cell.length_c   1.000
_cell.angle_alpha   90.00
_cell.angle_beta   90.00
_cell.angle_gamma   90.00
#
_symmetry.space_group_name_H-M   'P 1'
#
loop_
_entity.id
_entity.type
_entity.pdbx_description
1 polymer ?
#
loop_
_entity_poly.entity_id
_entity_poly.type
_entity_poly.pdbx_seq_one_letter_code
_entity_poly.pdbx_strand_id
1 'polypeptide(L)'
;MRLLVLALAACAGGSLGFVAPGSCTRNSSGFKGRLPVSISTLQDRQQQQLPVSIRSCRTRRCGDAYLINAAHAWAQLRHLKEEVVGNSTVLQLDAPTVFPGQGRSASQLMIRDAYRDLFDRMVGFLACSGECCILLGSPGIGKSFMLYFIMWLVALEGGTVVYDRFDEDKVLVFTRTHVSKGPATAFGGTLGQPDTWCVLIRGTLWTASNYPFAKTVLVSSPDYKIWKNASKRIGAKIWYMPSWSDEEIMDC
;
A
#
# COMPACT_ATOMS: atom_id res chain seq x y z
N MET A 1 13.32 -11.21 2.92
CA MET A 1 12.71 -12.06 1.87
C MET A 1 13.46 -11.83 0.55
N ARG A 2 14.39 -12.70 0.17
CA ARG A 2 15.23 -12.58 -1.06
C ARG A 2 14.45 -12.80 -2.38
N LEU A 3 13.12 -12.79 -2.33
CA LEU A 3 12.24 -13.18 -3.44
C LEU A 3 11.64 -11.99 -4.21
N LEU A 4 11.71 -10.76 -3.68
CA LEU A 4 11.22 -9.58 -4.42
C LEU A 4 12.18 -9.11 -5.54
N VAL A 5 13.46 -9.54 -5.51
CA VAL A 5 14.50 -9.13 -6.48
C VAL A 5 14.66 -10.12 -7.64
N LEU A 6 14.19 -11.37 -7.52
CA LEU A 6 14.43 -12.41 -8.53
C LEU A 6 13.43 -12.43 -9.71
N ALA A 7 12.32 -11.69 -9.63
CA ALA A 7 11.35 -11.64 -10.73
C ALA A 7 11.74 -10.67 -11.88
N LEU A 8 12.81 -9.88 -11.72
CA LEU A 8 13.23 -8.86 -12.71
C LEU A 8 14.45 -9.26 -13.56
N ALA A 9 15.07 -10.43 -13.33
CA ALA A 9 16.35 -10.79 -13.95
C ALA A 9 16.27 -11.86 -15.07
N ALA A 10 15.08 -12.21 -15.57
CA ALA A 10 14.93 -13.24 -16.62
C ALA A 10 14.74 -12.71 -18.05
N CYS A 11 14.83 -11.40 -18.29
CA CYS A 11 14.64 -10.81 -19.62
C CYS A 11 15.77 -9.83 -19.99
N ALA A 12 17.03 -10.27 -19.95
CA ALA A 12 18.13 -9.51 -20.54
C ALA A 12 19.19 -10.47 -21.09
N GLY A 13 18.98 -10.92 -22.34
CA GLY A 13 19.98 -11.67 -23.09
C GLY A 13 19.44 -12.14 -24.43
N GLY A 14 19.77 -11.42 -25.51
CA GLY A 14 19.74 -11.98 -26.87
C GLY A 14 18.91 -11.23 -27.91
N SER A 15 19.62 -10.46 -28.74
CA SER A 15 19.39 -10.17 -30.17
C SER A 15 18.09 -9.50 -30.66
N LEU A 16 18.31 -8.39 -31.38
CA LEU A 16 17.44 -7.70 -32.33
C LEU A 16 16.48 -8.62 -33.11
N GLY A 17 15.19 -8.35 -32.98
CA GLY A 17 14.12 -8.90 -33.84
C GLY A 17 12.79 -8.21 -33.56
N PHE A 18 12.27 -7.49 -34.54
CA PHE A 18 10.98 -6.79 -34.50
C PHE A 18 9.83 -7.82 -34.56
N VAL A 19 8.99 -7.95 -33.52
CA VAL A 19 7.70 -8.68 -33.58
C VAL A 19 6.64 -8.00 -32.69
N ALA A 20 5.43 -7.88 -33.24
CA ALA A 20 4.22 -7.24 -32.70
C ALA A 20 3.64 -7.92 -31.42
N PRO A 21 2.68 -7.30 -30.69
CA PRO A 21 2.31 -7.72 -29.33
C PRO A 21 1.39 -8.94 -29.33
N GLY A 22 1.87 -10.03 -28.73
CA GLY A 22 1.13 -11.28 -28.50
C GLY A 22 0.81 -11.49 -27.02
N SER A 23 -0.41 -11.98 -26.78
CA SER A 23 -1.07 -12.34 -25.53
C SER A 23 -0.27 -13.22 -24.55
N CYS A 24 -0.28 -12.89 -23.26
CA CYS A 24 0.12 -13.78 -22.17
C CYS A 24 -0.99 -14.83 -21.88
N THR A 25 -0.79 -16.07 -22.31
CA THR A 25 -1.62 -17.22 -21.94
C THR A 25 -1.15 -17.83 -20.61
N ARG A 26 -2.06 -18.00 -19.65
CA ARG A 26 -1.82 -18.70 -18.38
C ARG A 26 -1.92 -20.22 -18.59
N ASN A 27 -0.87 -20.95 -18.26
CA ASN A 27 -0.95 -22.39 -18.01
C ASN A 27 -0.98 -22.66 -16.50
N SER A 28 -2.05 -23.31 -16.05
CA SER A 28 -2.23 -23.83 -14.71
C SER A 28 -1.71 -25.27 -14.66
N SER A 29 -0.63 -25.51 -13.92
CA SER A 29 -0.33 -26.85 -13.40
C SER A 29 0.27 -26.73 -11.99
N GLY A 30 -0.24 -27.57 -11.09
CA GLY A 30 -0.10 -27.43 -9.65
C GLY A 30 1.30 -27.71 -9.12
N PHE A 31 1.63 -27.02 -8.02
CA PHE A 31 2.77 -27.34 -7.18
C PHE A 31 2.26 -27.56 -5.76
N LYS A 32 2.15 -28.83 -5.35
CA LYS A 32 2.06 -29.23 -3.94
C LYS A 32 3.48 -29.15 -3.38
N GLY A 33 3.74 -28.18 -2.52
CA GLY A 33 4.99 -28.05 -1.78
C GLY A 33 4.71 -27.52 -0.38
N ARG A 34 4.91 -28.38 0.62
CA ARG A 34 4.84 -28.06 2.04
C ARG A 34 6.03 -27.14 2.38
N LEU A 35 5.79 -25.92 2.87
CA LEU A 35 6.83 -24.98 3.29
C LEU A 35 7.19 -25.17 4.77
N PRO A 36 8.47 -25.12 5.14
CA PRO A 36 8.86 -24.85 6.52
C PRO A 36 9.57 -23.50 6.66
N VAL A 37 9.47 -22.96 7.88
CA VAL A 37 10.40 -22.06 8.59
C VAL A 37 10.10 -20.54 8.65
N SER A 38 10.31 -20.06 9.87
CA SER A 38 9.92 -18.83 10.59
C SER A 38 10.62 -17.53 10.18
N ILE A 39 9.96 -16.42 10.52
CA ILE A 39 10.33 -15.00 10.32
C ILE A 39 11.45 -14.55 11.30
N SER A 40 12.34 -15.44 11.74
CA SER A 40 13.30 -15.14 12.82
C SER A 40 14.72 -14.73 12.35
N THR A 41 14.96 -14.50 11.05
CA THR A 41 16.32 -14.18 10.56
C THR A 41 16.39 -12.95 9.66
N LEU A 42 15.82 -11.84 10.11
CA LEU A 42 16.08 -10.50 9.57
C LEU A 42 16.52 -9.55 10.69
N GLN A 43 17.53 -9.96 11.45
CA GLN A 43 18.29 -9.11 12.35
C GLN A 43 19.72 -9.05 11.82
N ASP A 44 20.09 -7.85 11.36
CA ASP A 44 21.42 -7.25 11.42
C ASP A 44 21.66 -6.41 10.16
N ARG A 45 21.35 -5.11 10.27
CA ARG A 45 22.10 -4.03 9.63
C ARG A 45 21.68 -2.66 10.18
N GLN A 46 22.66 -2.09 10.88
CA GLN A 46 22.89 -0.71 11.35
C GLN A 46 21.76 0.33 11.24
N GLN A 47 21.43 0.84 12.43
CA GLN A 47 20.65 2.04 12.71
C GLN A 47 21.37 3.29 12.18
N GLN A 48 20.79 3.93 11.17
CA GLN A 48 20.93 5.38 10.96
C GLN A 48 19.53 5.94 10.68
N GLN A 49 18.95 6.60 11.67
CA GLN A 49 17.75 7.41 11.50
C GLN A 49 18.09 8.60 10.59
N LEU A 50 17.78 8.49 9.30
CA LEU A 50 17.78 9.65 8.43
C LEU A 50 16.50 10.47 8.69
N PRO A 51 16.61 11.79 8.94
CA PRO A 51 15.44 12.63 9.21
C PRO A 51 14.52 12.62 8.00
N VAL A 52 13.23 12.36 8.24
CA VAL A 52 12.20 12.51 7.21
C VAL A 52 12.01 14.00 6.97
N SER A 53 12.50 14.51 5.84
CA SER A 53 12.26 15.93 5.51
C SER A 53 10.80 16.14 5.11
N ILE A 54 10.20 17.26 5.53
CA ILE A 54 8.84 17.64 5.13
C ILE A 54 8.96 18.63 3.97
N ARG A 55 8.32 18.32 2.84
CA ARG A 55 8.25 19.22 1.68
C ARG A 55 6.80 19.58 1.40
N SER A 56 6.44 20.83 1.69
CA SER A 56 5.15 21.41 1.35
C SER A 56 5.26 22.23 0.06
N CYS A 57 4.46 21.90 -0.96
CA CYS A 57 4.31 22.76 -2.13
C CYS A 57 3.50 24.01 -1.72
N ARG A 58 4.16 25.18 -1.73
CA ARG A 58 3.68 26.50 -1.27
C ARG A 58 2.18 26.76 -1.52
N THR A 59 1.38 26.74 -0.46
CA THR A 59 0.15 27.55 -0.27
C THR A 59 -0.15 27.62 1.24
N ARG A 60 -0.59 28.79 1.73
CA ARG A 60 -0.54 29.23 3.14
C ARG A 60 -1.26 28.33 4.16
N ARG A 61 -0.59 28.16 5.32
CA ARG A 61 -1.06 27.99 6.71
C ARG A 61 -2.53 27.56 6.92
N CYS A 62 -2.77 26.24 6.91
CA CYS A 62 -3.61 25.47 7.84
C CYS A 62 -3.66 24.03 7.28
N GLY A 63 -2.80 23.13 7.77
CA GLY A 63 -2.65 21.78 7.20
C GLY A 63 -1.35 21.06 7.56
N ASP A 64 -0.43 21.71 8.28
CA ASP A 64 0.89 21.16 8.60
C ASP A 64 0.87 20.10 9.70
N ALA A 65 -0.01 20.20 10.71
CA ALA A 65 -0.03 19.23 11.82
C ALA A 65 -0.28 17.80 11.34
N TYR A 66 -1.18 17.62 10.37
CA TYR A 66 -1.43 16.32 9.77
C TYR A 66 -0.24 15.82 8.95
N LEU A 67 0.38 16.70 8.15
CA LEU A 67 1.57 16.34 7.36
C LEU A 67 2.75 15.97 8.27
N ILE A 68 2.93 16.69 9.37
CA ILE A 68 3.92 16.40 10.42
C ILE A 68 3.63 15.03 11.04
N ASN A 69 2.38 14.77 11.46
CA ASN A 69 2.00 13.47 11.99
C ASN A 69 2.21 12.34 10.97
N ALA A 70 1.84 12.54 9.70
CA ALA A 70 2.06 11.56 8.64
C ALA A 70 3.55 11.30 8.41
N ALA A 71 4.39 12.33 8.47
CA ALA A 71 5.84 12.19 8.38
C ALA A 71 6.44 11.42 9.56
N HIS A 72 5.97 11.67 10.78
CA HIS A 72 6.38 10.93 11.98
C HIS A 72 5.92 9.47 11.91
N ALA A 73 4.66 9.22 11.53
CA ALA A 73 4.13 7.86 11.39
C ALA A 73 4.95 7.08 10.36
N TRP A 74 5.18 7.66 9.18
CA TRP A 74 6.00 7.04 8.14
C TRP A 74 7.44 6.75 8.60
N ALA A 75 8.02 7.66 9.39
CA ALA A 75 9.35 7.45 9.95
C ALA A 75 9.40 6.22 10.85
N GLN A 76 8.39 6.04 11.71
CA GLN A 76 8.26 4.91 12.63
C GLN A 76 7.97 3.59 11.88
N LEU A 77 7.10 3.60 10.87
CA LEU A 77 6.72 2.38 10.13
C LEU A 77 7.92 1.59 9.59
N ARG A 78 9.02 2.27 9.22
CA ARG A 78 10.24 1.65 8.71
C ARG A 78 10.99 0.78 9.72
N HIS A 79 10.68 0.94 11.00
CA HIS A 79 11.35 0.26 12.10
C HIS A 79 10.37 -0.46 13.02
N LEU A 80 9.06 -0.34 12.73
CA LEU A 80 8.00 -0.90 13.54
C LEU A 80 8.00 -2.41 13.45
N LYS A 81 7.86 -3.05 14.60
CA LYS A 81 7.76 -4.51 14.73
C LYS A 81 6.36 -4.88 15.17
N GLU A 82 6.00 -6.10 14.83
CA GLU A 82 4.80 -6.73 15.37
C GLU A 82 4.98 -7.00 16.87
N GLU A 83 3.95 -6.70 17.64
CA GLU A 83 3.87 -6.96 19.06
C GLU A 83 2.67 -7.87 19.34
N VAL A 84 2.80 -8.78 20.29
CA VAL A 84 1.69 -9.64 20.72
C VAL A 84 1.07 -9.02 21.97
N VAL A 85 -0.21 -8.65 21.88
CA VAL A 85 -1.01 -8.08 22.97
C VAL A 85 -2.23 -8.97 23.17
N GLY A 86 -2.27 -9.68 24.30
CA GLY A 86 -3.27 -10.72 24.51
C GLY A 86 -3.13 -11.84 23.48
N ASN A 87 -4.20 -12.14 22.76
CA ASN A 87 -4.22 -13.13 21.68
C ASN A 87 -4.00 -12.52 20.29
N SER A 88 -3.83 -11.20 20.22
CA SER A 88 -3.78 -10.45 18.96
C SER A 88 -2.39 -9.91 18.65
N THR A 89 -2.08 -9.83 17.36
CA THR A 89 -0.85 -9.19 16.87
C THR A 89 -1.16 -7.75 16.49
N VAL A 90 -0.36 -6.80 16.96
CA VAL A 90 -0.56 -5.37 16.73
C VAL A 90 0.71 -4.67 16.24
N LEU A 91 0.51 -3.54 15.59
CA LEU A 91 1.52 -2.54 15.30
C LEU A 91 1.24 -1.29 16.15
N GLN A 92 2.22 -0.87 16.94
CA GLN A 92 2.09 0.22 17.89
C GLN A 92 3.00 1.40 17.52
N LEU A 93 2.42 2.54 17.15
CA LEU A 93 3.15 3.80 16.98
C LEU A 93 3.45 4.43 18.35
N ASP A 94 4.60 5.07 18.46
CA ASP A 94 4.98 5.83 19.65
C ASP A 94 4.15 7.12 19.73
N ALA A 95 3.59 7.38 20.92
CA ALA A 95 2.87 8.61 21.19
C ALA A 95 3.75 9.86 20.94
N PRO A 96 3.17 10.98 20.45
CA PRO A 96 1.76 11.21 20.17
C PRO A 96 1.33 10.83 18.73
N THR A 97 2.13 10.02 18.03
CA THR A 97 1.94 9.74 16.61
C THR A 97 0.76 8.80 16.39
N VAL A 98 -0.05 9.10 15.37
CA VAL A 98 -1.21 8.29 14.98
C VAL A 98 -1.16 7.92 13.51
N PHE A 99 -1.81 6.81 13.14
CA PHE A 99 -1.92 6.41 11.74
C PHE A 99 -2.66 7.49 10.92
N PRO A 100 -2.28 7.70 9.64
CA PRO A 100 -2.80 8.80 8.84
C PRO A 100 -4.28 8.59 8.41
N GLY A 101 -5.23 9.06 9.22
CA GLY A 101 -6.67 9.00 8.91
C GLY A 101 -7.48 10.14 9.52
N GLN A 102 -8.70 10.37 9.04
CA GLN A 102 -9.59 11.36 9.63
C GLN A 102 -10.20 10.85 10.95
N GLY A 103 -10.01 11.62 12.02
CA GLY A 103 -10.85 11.58 13.22
C GLY A 103 -10.69 10.40 14.17
N ARG A 104 -9.80 9.44 13.89
CA ARG A 104 -9.48 8.35 14.82
C ARG A 104 -8.00 8.42 15.18
N SER A 105 -7.71 8.78 16.42
CA SER A 105 -6.37 8.81 17.02
C SER A 105 -5.86 7.41 17.31
N ALA A 106 -5.88 6.52 16.31
CA ALA A 106 -5.35 5.17 16.45
C ALA A 106 -3.82 5.23 16.33
N SER A 107 -3.12 5.03 17.45
CA SER A 107 -1.69 4.71 17.45
C SER A 107 -1.45 3.20 17.34
N GLN A 108 -2.49 2.38 17.52
CA GLN A 108 -2.42 0.94 17.43
C GLN A 108 -3.20 0.41 16.21
N LEU A 109 -2.65 -0.60 15.55
CA LEU A 109 -3.26 -1.30 14.43
C LEU A 109 -3.21 -2.80 14.68
N MET A 110 -4.37 -3.46 14.83
CA MET A 110 -4.45 -4.91 14.88
C MET A 110 -4.19 -5.53 13.49
N ILE A 111 -3.32 -6.53 13.44
CA ILE A 111 -2.99 -7.28 12.23
C ILE A 111 -3.86 -8.52 12.16
N ARG A 112 -4.80 -8.51 11.20
CA ARG A 112 -5.69 -9.62 10.90
C ARG A 112 -4.99 -10.62 9.99
N ASP A 113 -5.23 -11.91 10.17
CA ASP A 113 -4.72 -12.95 9.26
C ASP A 113 -5.21 -12.70 7.82
N ALA A 114 -6.46 -12.25 7.70
CA ALA A 114 -7.05 -11.82 6.44
C ALA A 114 -6.24 -10.73 5.71
N TYR A 115 -5.53 -9.86 6.43
CA TYR A 115 -4.71 -8.82 5.79
C TYR A 115 -3.50 -9.44 5.08
N ARG A 116 -2.86 -10.45 5.68
CA ARG A 116 -1.72 -11.15 5.08
C ARG A 116 -2.14 -11.89 3.82
N ASP A 117 -3.19 -12.69 3.93
CA ASP A 117 -3.73 -13.47 2.81
C ASP A 117 -4.15 -12.58 1.63
N LEU A 118 -4.81 -11.44 1.93
CA LEU A 118 -5.18 -10.48 0.91
C LEU A 118 -3.98 -9.79 0.30
N PHE A 119 -3.00 -9.39 1.11
CA PHE A 119 -1.80 -8.74 0.62
C PHE A 119 -1.00 -9.64 -0.33
N ASP A 120 -0.77 -10.90 0.04
CA ASP A 120 -0.02 -11.84 -0.80
C ASP A 120 -0.70 -12.04 -2.16
N ARG A 121 -2.03 -12.17 -2.16
CA ARG A 121 -2.81 -12.26 -3.39
C ARG A 121 -2.75 -10.94 -4.19
N MET A 122 -2.79 -9.78 -3.53
CA MET A 122 -2.67 -8.48 -4.19
C MET A 122 -1.30 -8.30 -4.83
N VAL A 123 -0.21 -8.69 -4.17
CA VAL A 123 1.15 -8.62 -4.74
C VAL A 123 1.24 -9.43 -6.03
N GLY A 124 0.73 -10.66 -6.02
CA GLY A 124 0.70 -11.48 -7.24
C GLY A 124 -0.17 -10.91 -8.35
N PHE A 125 -1.29 -10.26 -7.99
CA PHE A 125 -2.21 -9.60 -8.91
C PHE A 125 -1.78 -8.18 -9.33
N LEU A 126 -0.79 -7.57 -8.70
CA LEU A 126 -0.28 -6.25 -9.06
C LEU A 126 1.15 -6.35 -9.61
N ALA A 127 1.58 -7.56 -9.95
CA ALA A 127 2.88 -7.81 -10.53
C ALA A 127 2.95 -7.35 -11.99
N CYS A 128 1.83 -7.31 -12.71
CA CYS A 128 1.79 -6.78 -14.07
C CYS A 128 1.39 -5.31 -14.08
N SER A 129 1.99 -4.55 -15.00
CA SER A 129 1.62 -3.14 -15.22
C SER A 129 0.16 -3.04 -15.63
N GLY A 130 -0.55 -2.03 -15.12
CA GLY A 130 -1.94 -1.76 -15.49
C GLY A 130 -2.98 -2.37 -14.57
N GLU A 131 -2.62 -3.27 -13.66
CA GLU A 131 -3.58 -3.90 -12.75
C GLU A 131 -4.05 -2.95 -11.63
N CYS A 132 -5.32 -3.06 -11.26
CA CYS A 132 -5.95 -2.24 -10.22
C CYS A 132 -6.84 -3.12 -9.33
N CYS A 133 -6.53 -3.17 -8.04
CA CYS A 133 -7.33 -3.90 -7.06
C CYS A 133 -8.34 -2.95 -6.41
N ILE A 134 -9.63 -3.25 -6.55
CA ILE A 134 -10.73 -2.52 -5.91
C ILE A 134 -11.23 -3.36 -4.74
N LEU A 135 -10.87 -3.00 -3.52
CA LEU A 135 -11.26 -3.69 -2.31
C LEU A 135 -12.50 -3.04 -1.68
N LEU A 136 -13.63 -3.74 -1.80
CA LEU A 136 -14.91 -3.33 -1.25
C LEU A 136 -15.15 -3.97 0.12
N GLY A 137 -16.04 -3.38 0.91
CA GLY A 137 -16.49 -3.97 2.16
C GLY A 137 -17.39 -3.04 2.96
N SER A 138 -18.12 -3.60 3.92
CA SER A 138 -19.03 -2.84 4.81
C SER A 138 -18.28 -1.76 5.61
N PRO A 139 -18.95 -0.68 6.01
CA PRO A 139 -18.38 0.29 6.96
C PRO A 139 -17.87 -0.42 8.23
N GLY A 140 -16.72 -0.01 8.76
CA GLY A 140 -16.13 -0.61 9.96
C GLY A 140 -15.35 -1.92 9.76
N ILE A 141 -15.36 -2.53 8.56
CA ILE A 141 -14.72 -3.84 8.31
C ILE A 141 -13.16 -3.83 8.30
N GLY A 142 -12.53 -2.69 8.58
CA GLY A 142 -11.06 -2.58 8.62
C GLY A 142 -10.38 -2.21 7.30
N LYS A 143 -11.09 -1.69 6.29
CA LYS A 143 -10.48 -1.27 5.00
C LYS A 143 -9.34 -0.25 5.15
N SER A 144 -9.51 0.78 5.98
CA SER A 144 -8.45 1.78 6.21
C SER A 144 -7.25 1.19 6.95
N PHE A 145 -7.50 0.24 7.85
CA PHE A 145 -6.46 -0.49 8.57
C PHE A 145 -5.65 -1.40 7.64
N MET A 146 -6.30 -2.05 6.67
CA MET A 146 -5.60 -2.76 5.59
C MET A 146 -4.67 -1.85 4.80
N LEU A 147 -5.05 -0.58 4.56
CA LEU A 147 -4.16 0.36 3.90
C LEU A 147 -2.93 0.70 4.73
N TYR A 148 -3.08 0.89 6.04
CA TYR A 148 -1.94 1.12 6.93
C TYR A 148 -1.03 -0.11 7.01
N PHE A 149 -1.60 -1.31 6.98
CA PHE A 149 -0.83 -2.55 6.88
C PHE A 149 0.01 -2.61 5.58
N ILE A 150 -0.58 -2.27 4.43
CA ILE A 150 0.16 -2.15 3.16
C ILE A 150 1.26 -1.09 3.28
N MET A 151 0.95 0.09 3.83
CA MET A 151 1.93 1.16 4.01
C MET A 151 3.12 0.72 4.88
N TRP A 152 2.87 -0.02 5.96
CA TRP A 152 3.91 -0.57 6.82
C TRP A 152 4.84 -1.51 6.04
N LEU A 153 4.29 -2.50 5.33
CA LEU A 153 5.08 -3.43 4.52
C LEU A 153 5.90 -2.72 3.45
N VAL A 154 5.32 -1.73 2.77
CA VAL A 154 6.04 -0.94 1.76
C VAL A 154 7.14 -0.08 2.41
N ALA A 155 6.91 0.45 3.62
CA ALA A 155 7.90 1.22 4.36
C ALA A 155 9.10 0.37 4.79
N LEU A 156 8.88 -0.88 5.24
CA LEU A 156 9.95 -1.81 5.60
C LEU A 156 10.90 -2.10 4.43
N GLU A 157 10.37 -2.18 3.22
CA GLU A 157 11.15 -2.38 1.99
C GLU A 157 11.75 -1.06 1.43
N GLY A 158 11.46 0.08 2.07
CA GLY A 158 11.91 1.40 1.62
C GLY A 158 11.25 1.85 0.31
N GLY A 159 10.07 1.31 -0.01
CA GLY A 159 9.30 1.66 -1.20
C GLY A 159 8.59 3.01 -1.11
N THR A 160 7.81 3.31 -2.14
CA THR A 160 7.08 4.58 -2.26
C THR A 160 5.57 4.35 -2.23
N VAL A 161 4.87 5.12 -1.40
CA VAL A 161 3.40 5.12 -1.34
C VAL A 161 2.86 6.49 -1.74
N VAL A 162 1.89 6.51 -2.65
CA VAL A 162 1.03 7.67 -2.87
C VAL A 162 -0.32 7.40 -2.22
N TYR A 163 -0.69 8.27 -1.29
CA TYR A 163 -1.90 8.13 -0.48
C TYR A 163 -2.88 9.26 -0.77
N ASP A 164 -4.08 8.88 -1.19
CA ASP A 164 -5.17 9.79 -1.54
C ASP A 164 -6.20 9.86 -0.41
N ARG A 165 -6.46 11.08 0.07
CA ARG A 165 -7.34 11.34 1.23
C ARG A 165 -8.72 11.79 0.78
N PHE A 166 -9.71 11.56 1.64
CA PHE A 166 -11.10 11.91 1.35
C PHE A 166 -11.37 13.43 1.34
N ASP A 167 -10.56 14.21 2.04
CA ASP A 167 -10.87 15.59 2.44
C ASP A 167 -10.14 16.70 1.66
N GLU A 168 -9.24 16.34 0.74
CA GLU A 168 -8.44 17.32 0.01
C GLU A 168 -8.12 16.84 -1.41
N ASP A 169 -8.08 17.77 -2.37
CA ASP A 169 -7.61 17.52 -3.75
C ASP A 169 -6.06 17.38 -3.83
N LYS A 170 -5.44 16.94 -2.73
CA LYS A 170 -3.98 16.76 -2.58
C LYS A 170 -3.70 15.35 -2.11
N VAL A 171 -2.63 14.78 -2.64
CA VAL A 171 -2.10 13.49 -2.21
C VAL A 171 -0.90 13.68 -1.29
N LEU A 172 -0.68 12.67 -0.45
CA LEU A 172 0.58 12.50 0.26
C LEU A 172 1.46 11.53 -0.51
N VAL A 173 2.73 11.88 -0.67
CA VAL A 173 3.74 10.99 -1.23
C VAL A 173 4.74 10.66 -0.15
N PHE A 174 4.75 9.39 0.22
CA PHE A 174 5.65 8.80 1.19
C PHE A 174 6.78 8.12 0.44
N THR A 175 7.99 8.68 0.55
CA THR A 175 9.20 8.08 -0.02
C THR A 175 10.12 7.60 1.10
N ARG A 176 11.19 6.91 0.75
CA ARG A 176 12.20 6.51 1.72
C ARG A 176 12.74 7.66 2.59
N THR A 177 12.84 8.88 2.07
CA THR A 177 13.54 9.99 2.75
C THR A 177 12.65 11.14 3.19
N HIS A 178 11.44 11.24 2.67
CA HIS A 178 10.59 12.40 2.92
C HIS A 178 9.11 12.11 2.65
N VAL A 179 8.26 12.90 3.30
CA VAL A 179 6.82 12.96 3.01
C VAL A 179 6.50 14.31 2.38
N SER A 180 5.83 14.26 1.24
CA SER A 180 5.41 15.44 0.48
C SER A 180 3.90 15.53 0.38
N LYS A 181 3.38 16.74 0.30
CA LYS A 181 1.95 17.01 0.05
C LYS A 181 1.80 17.94 -1.14
N GLY A 182 0.90 17.59 -2.07
CA GLY A 182 0.67 18.38 -3.26
C GLY A 182 -0.42 17.81 -4.16
N PRO A 183 -0.76 18.51 -5.26
CA PRO A 183 -1.66 17.96 -6.26
C PRO A 183 -1.01 16.74 -6.93
N ALA A 184 -1.82 15.78 -7.33
CA ALA A 184 -1.36 14.55 -7.99
C ALA A 184 -0.47 14.79 -9.21
N THR A 185 -0.80 15.82 -9.99
CA THR A 185 -0.05 16.22 -11.20
C THR A 185 1.39 16.62 -10.91
N ALA A 186 1.70 17.10 -9.71
CA ALA A 186 3.07 17.44 -9.31
C ALA A 186 3.94 16.20 -9.07
N PHE A 187 3.35 15.01 -8.95
CA PHE A 187 4.03 13.75 -8.64
C PHE A 187 3.98 12.75 -9.79
N GLY A 188 3.74 13.20 -11.02
CA GLY A 188 3.62 12.32 -12.18
C GLY A 188 4.85 11.42 -12.41
N GLY A 189 6.05 11.91 -12.13
CA GLY A 189 7.28 11.12 -12.20
C GLY A 189 7.33 9.96 -11.19
N THR A 190 6.78 10.16 -9.99
CA THR A 190 6.64 9.12 -8.97
C THR A 190 5.53 8.14 -9.31
N LEU A 191 4.36 8.66 -9.73
CA LEU A 191 3.21 7.85 -10.11
C LEU A 191 3.46 7.01 -11.38
N GLY A 192 4.43 7.38 -12.21
CA GLY A 192 4.85 6.60 -13.36
C GLY A 192 5.75 5.40 -13.04
N GLN A 193 6.23 5.25 -11.80
CA GLN A 193 7.16 4.17 -11.46
C GLN A 193 6.41 2.85 -11.12
N PRO A 194 6.86 1.70 -11.64
CA PRO A 194 6.21 0.41 -11.40
C PRO A 194 6.35 -0.13 -9.96
N ASP A 195 7.30 0.41 -9.20
CA ASP A 195 7.50 0.09 -7.78
C ASP A 195 6.60 0.90 -6.84
N THR A 196 5.95 1.96 -7.34
CA THR A 196 5.13 2.85 -6.53
C THR A 196 3.76 2.25 -6.26
N TRP A 197 3.39 2.24 -4.97
CA TRP A 197 2.09 1.81 -4.49
C TRP A 197 1.14 2.99 -4.37
N CYS A 198 0.07 2.99 -5.17
CA CYS A 198 -1.02 3.94 -5.07
C CYS A 198 -2.12 3.37 -4.19
N VAL A 199 -2.29 3.96 -3.02
CA VAL A 199 -3.27 3.56 -2.02
C VAL A 199 -4.38 4.61 -1.93
N LEU A 200 -5.57 4.25 -2.39
CA LEU A 200 -6.66 5.19 -2.67
C LEU A 200 -7.87 4.92 -1.77
N ILE A 201 -8.47 5.98 -1.19
CA ILE A 201 -9.72 5.89 -0.40
C ILE A 201 -10.95 6.40 -1.18
N ARG A 202 -10.81 7.47 -1.98
CA ARG A 202 -11.92 8.08 -2.74
C ARG A 202 -11.84 7.83 -4.24
N GLY A 203 -10.72 7.30 -4.73
CA GLY A 203 -10.47 7.21 -6.17
C GLY A 203 -10.43 8.58 -6.83
N THR A 204 -10.04 9.63 -6.10
CA THR A 204 -9.93 11.01 -6.63
C THR A 204 -8.72 11.18 -7.53
N LEU A 205 -7.70 10.32 -7.38
CA LEU A 205 -6.59 10.17 -8.33
C LEU A 205 -6.99 9.70 -9.75
N TRP A 206 -8.27 9.57 -10.05
CA TRP A 206 -8.78 8.89 -11.25
C TRP A 206 -8.84 9.75 -12.51
N THR A 207 -7.69 10.32 -12.90
CA THR A 207 -7.30 10.23 -14.31
C THR A 207 -6.32 9.07 -14.42
N ALA A 208 -6.82 7.84 -14.19
CA ALA A 208 -6.04 6.61 -14.25
C ALA A 208 -5.45 6.31 -15.63
N SER A 209 -5.85 7.06 -16.66
CA SER A 209 -5.16 7.14 -17.95
C SER A 209 -3.72 7.65 -17.83
N ASN A 210 -3.41 8.42 -16.78
CA ASN A 210 -2.15 9.15 -16.71
C ASN A 210 -1.02 8.32 -16.09
N TYR A 211 -1.33 7.24 -15.35
CA TYR A 211 -0.34 6.49 -14.56
C TYR A 211 -0.55 4.96 -14.64
N PRO A 212 -0.39 4.35 -15.82
CA PRO A 212 -0.70 2.93 -16.05
C PRO A 212 0.24 1.96 -15.30
N PHE A 213 1.41 2.41 -14.84
CA PHE A 213 2.44 1.53 -14.31
C PHE A 213 2.37 1.32 -12.79
N ALA A 214 1.72 2.20 -12.02
CA ALA A 214 1.66 2.08 -10.56
C ALA A 214 0.73 0.95 -10.09
N LYS A 215 1.17 0.26 -9.03
CA LYS A 215 0.37 -0.74 -8.32
C LYS A 215 -0.75 -0.03 -7.59
N THR A 216 -1.99 -0.25 -8.02
CA THR A 216 -3.13 0.54 -7.51
C THR A 216 -4.04 -0.32 -6.63
N VAL A 217 -4.25 0.11 -5.39
CA VAL A 217 -5.23 -0.44 -4.45
C VAL A 217 -6.22 0.66 -4.09
N LEU A 218 -7.47 0.50 -4.52
CA LEU A 218 -8.59 1.35 -4.13
C LEU A 218 -9.42 0.63 -3.07
N VAL A 219 -9.57 1.22 -1.89
CA VAL A 219 -10.53 0.76 -0.89
C VAL A 219 -11.77 1.65 -0.92
N SER A 220 -12.95 1.06 -0.88
CA SER A 220 -14.20 1.82 -0.83
C SER A 220 -15.29 1.06 -0.10
N SER A 221 -16.27 1.78 0.44
CA SER A 221 -17.59 1.20 0.68
C SER A 221 -18.21 0.79 -0.67
N PRO A 222 -19.28 -0.04 -0.70
CA PRO A 222 -19.95 -0.41 -1.94
C PRO A 222 -20.74 0.75 -2.59
N ASP A 223 -20.27 2.01 -2.49
CA ASP A 223 -20.82 3.13 -3.25
C ASP A 223 -20.29 3.09 -4.69
N TYR A 224 -21.18 2.72 -5.61
CA TYR A 224 -20.92 2.66 -7.04
C TYR A 224 -20.28 3.94 -7.59
N LYS A 225 -20.62 5.14 -7.07
CA LYS A 225 -20.10 6.40 -7.61
C LYS A 225 -18.59 6.53 -7.47
N ILE A 226 -18.01 5.88 -6.44
CA ILE A 226 -16.59 5.94 -6.09
C ILE A 226 -15.78 5.00 -6.97
N TRP A 227 -16.19 3.74 -7.08
CA TRP A 227 -15.39 2.71 -7.75
C TRP A 227 -15.77 2.42 -9.21
N LYS A 228 -16.93 2.90 -9.70
CA LYS A 228 -17.38 2.62 -11.09
C LYS A 228 -16.39 3.04 -12.18
N ASN A 229 -15.64 4.11 -11.94
CA ASN A 229 -14.66 4.59 -12.89
C ASN A 229 -13.40 3.74 -12.77
N ALA A 230 -13.05 3.35 -11.54
CA ALA A 230 -11.96 2.43 -11.26
C ALA A 230 -12.12 1.08 -11.96
N SER A 231 -13.33 0.52 -11.95
CA SER A 231 -13.64 -0.78 -12.55
C SER A 231 -13.59 -0.79 -14.09
N LYS A 232 -13.57 0.39 -14.75
CA LYS A 232 -13.44 0.49 -16.21
C LYS A 232 -12.01 0.34 -16.71
N ARG A 233 -11.01 0.40 -15.83
CA ARG A 233 -9.60 0.22 -16.21
C ARG A 233 -9.35 -1.23 -16.64
N ILE A 234 -8.59 -1.38 -17.72
CA ILE A 234 -8.13 -2.69 -18.18
C ILE A 234 -7.30 -3.32 -17.06
N GLY A 235 -7.65 -4.54 -16.64
CA GLY A 235 -7.01 -5.21 -15.52
C GLY A 235 -7.50 -4.77 -14.14
N ALA A 236 -8.60 -4.02 -14.04
CA ALA A 236 -9.25 -3.78 -12.76
C ALA A 236 -10.00 -5.03 -12.27
N LYS A 237 -9.86 -5.35 -10.98
CA LYS A 237 -10.59 -6.46 -10.36
C LYS A 237 -11.21 -6.04 -9.04
N ILE A 238 -12.45 -6.44 -8.82
CA ILE A 238 -13.19 -6.19 -7.57
C ILE A 238 -12.97 -7.35 -6.60
N TRP A 239 -12.61 -7.00 -5.38
CA TRP A 239 -12.32 -7.90 -4.27
C TRP A 239 -13.16 -7.46 -3.07
N TYR A 240 -13.43 -8.38 -2.16
CA TYR A 240 -14.21 -8.11 -0.95
C TYR A 240 -13.37 -8.37 0.28
N MET A 241 -13.39 -7.43 1.22
CA MET A 241 -12.80 -7.59 2.53
C MET A 241 -13.60 -8.64 3.31
N PRO A 242 -12.96 -9.65 3.91
CA PRO A 242 -13.66 -10.61 4.77
C PRO A 242 -14.17 -9.93 6.04
N SER A 243 -15.28 -10.46 6.57
CA SER A 243 -15.85 -10.03 7.84
C SER A 243 -14.90 -10.27 9.01
N TRP A 244 -15.11 -9.54 10.10
CA TRP A 244 -14.45 -9.84 11.37
C TRP A 244 -14.90 -11.22 11.86
N SER A 245 -13.97 -12.02 12.39
CA SER A 245 -14.33 -13.23 13.16
C SER A 245 -14.76 -12.84 14.58
N ASP A 246 -15.46 -13.74 15.25
CA ASP A 246 -15.89 -13.49 16.63
C ASP A 246 -14.68 -13.29 17.56
N GLU A 247 -13.60 -14.05 17.36
CA GLU A 247 -12.34 -13.88 18.10
C GLU A 247 -11.72 -12.52 17.85
N GLU A 248 -11.63 -12.08 16.59
CA GLU A 248 -11.10 -10.75 16.24
C GLU A 248 -11.93 -9.61 16.87
N ILE A 249 -13.24 -9.79 17.04
CA ILE A 249 -14.13 -8.80 17.68
C ILE A 249 -13.88 -8.74 19.19
N MET A 250 -13.67 -9.89 19.84
CA MET A 250 -13.49 -9.99 21.29
C MET A 250 -12.11 -9.48 21.76
N ASP A 251 -11.13 -9.47 20.87
CA ASP A 251 -9.78 -8.95 21.14
C ASP A 251 -9.63 -7.44 20.91
N CYS A 252 -10.58 -6.79 20.21
CA CYS A 252 -10.58 -5.36 19.90
C CYS A 252 -11.14 -4.49 21.03
#